data_AF-A0A1C7NPR6-F1
#
_entry.id   AF-A0A1C7NPR6-F1
#
_cell.length_a   1.000
_cell.length_b   1.000
_cell.length_c   1.000
_cell.angle_alpha   90.00
_cell.angle_beta   90.00
_cell.angle_gamma   90.00
#
_symmetry.space_group_name_H-M   'P 1'
#
loop_
_entity.id
_entity.type
_entity.pdbx_description
1 polymer ?
#
loop_
_entity_poly.entity_id
_entity_poly.type
_entity_poly.pdbx_seq_one_letter_code
_entity_poly.pdbx_strand_id
1 'polypeptide(L)'
;MLIGRKRPLQPTYRSKIVDVSSETREKKARQIMPILMDQTILEPTKDALPTVKFRPDADIGAYYIPDTTSTDTDLIWSLASILFKPDSALVGCWLRDLIKPGLESQLERTSKIYPDDPFVNTFVYLSFGQRDLAAESAQENNDYSLGMYIVHSELKDLMTVVREQIASFKLKGEWKTMSVFHRKCWYTIAGDVGFMIEDDFVVTEGVYWQSTLGMYVWYVNRQGTPLSLIQYNKALDKSIADIHHLRTVQHTALPDTSCLWYQLLQFFKGDKKVAHLEEWPLDLVFLLSIYHPESGIDESFVKKWIDQLERMDMAEWAIYASFFLKSPQQHVSYLLRQCEWQDESKLLNEYHIPKKQIQIAKALNAHDAWDYEAEYKHLVEGGLFDQAKLALLHFLLPKLFQNTEKDITTGLEFIQKIPAEHQDEQIKLLDQAYRHLLLSPSVEDVTLLKDQLNMLKQSYPSRNVNELLEDLILAIELN
;
A
#
# COMPACT_ATOMS: atom_id res chain seq x y z
N MET A 1 -31.65 24.75 -2.37
CA MET A 1 -31.62 23.72 -3.43
C MET A 1 -30.24 23.81 -4.09
N LEU A 2 -29.28 23.02 -3.61
CA LEU A 2 -27.88 23.09 -4.04
C LEU A 2 -27.74 22.37 -5.38
N ILE A 3 -27.69 23.13 -6.48
CA ILE A 3 -27.43 22.58 -7.81
C ILE A 3 -25.93 22.33 -7.90
N GLY A 4 -25.49 21.16 -7.43
CA GLY A 4 -24.19 20.60 -7.78
C GLY A 4 -24.15 20.42 -9.30
N ARG A 5 -23.48 21.33 -10.00
CA ARG A 5 -23.32 21.27 -11.45
C ARG A 5 -22.37 20.11 -11.77
N LYS A 6 -22.95 19.02 -12.28
CA LYS A 6 -22.25 17.85 -12.82
C LYS A 6 -21.19 18.27 -13.85
N ARG A 7 -20.14 17.44 -13.96
CA ARG A 7 -19.07 17.45 -14.99
C ARG A 7 -19.58 17.95 -16.35
N PRO A 8 -18.73 18.61 -17.17
CA PRO A 8 -18.94 18.64 -18.61
C PRO A 8 -19.17 17.20 -19.10
N LEU A 9 -20.31 16.96 -19.76
CA LEU A 9 -20.78 15.63 -20.13
C LEU A 9 -19.80 14.95 -21.10
N GLN A 10 -19.08 13.95 -20.60
CA GLN A 10 -18.87 12.70 -21.32
C GLN A 10 -19.83 11.64 -20.74
N PRO A 11 -20.29 10.65 -21.55
CA PRO A 11 -21.43 9.82 -21.19
C PRO A 11 -21.16 9.00 -19.93
N THR A 12 -22.05 9.19 -18.95
CA THR A 12 -22.38 8.33 -17.80
C THR A 12 -21.48 7.13 -17.53
N TYR A 13 -20.78 7.11 -16.38
CA TYR A 13 -20.51 5.86 -15.67
C TYR A 13 -20.86 5.99 -14.19
N ARG A 14 -21.66 5.02 -13.74
CA ARG A 14 -22.01 4.77 -12.35
C ARG A 14 -20.73 4.37 -11.61
N SER A 15 -20.39 5.07 -10.54
CA SER A 15 -19.47 4.59 -9.52
C SER A 15 -20.11 3.43 -8.75
N LYS A 16 -20.08 2.24 -9.35
CA LYS A 16 -19.92 1.01 -8.57
C LYS A 16 -18.47 0.64 -8.76
N ILE A 17 -17.73 0.56 -7.65
CA ILE A 17 -16.42 -0.08 -7.62
C ILE A 17 -16.56 -1.36 -8.45
N VAL A 18 -15.86 -1.37 -9.59
CA VAL A 18 -15.88 -2.49 -10.52
C VAL A 18 -15.42 -3.67 -9.69
N ASP A 19 -16.27 -4.67 -9.54
CA ASP A 19 -15.84 -5.98 -9.08
C ASP A 19 -14.91 -6.50 -10.18
N VAL A 20 -13.64 -6.10 -10.08
CA VAL A 20 -12.67 -6.33 -11.14
C VAL A 20 -12.48 -7.83 -11.18
N SER A 21 -12.63 -8.44 -12.37
CA SER A 21 -12.49 -9.88 -12.54
C SER A 21 -11.18 -10.37 -11.91
N SER A 22 -11.18 -11.62 -11.40
CA SER A 22 -9.98 -12.24 -10.83
C SER A 22 -8.78 -12.10 -11.77
N GLU A 23 -8.98 -12.29 -13.08
CA GLU A 23 -7.96 -12.13 -14.12
C GLU A 23 -7.33 -10.73 -14.17
N THR A 24 -8.12 -9.68 -13.97
CA THR A 24 -7.60 -8.31 -14.01
C THR A 24 -6.78 -8.00 -12.75
N ARG A 25 -7.21 -8.51 -11.59
CA ARG A 25 -6.46 -8.39 -10.32
C ARG A 25 -5.14 -9.13 -10.41
N GLU A 26 -5.16 -10.34 -10.97
CA GLU A 26 -3.99 -11.15 -11.21
C GLU A 26 -3.01 -10.43 -12.14
N LYS A 27 -3.51 -9.90 -13.27
CA LYS A 27 -2.70 -9.12 -14.21
C LYS A 27 -2.03 -7.92 -13.53
N LYS A 28 -2.75 -7.17 -12.68
CA LYS A 28 -2.17 -6.04 -11.94
C LYS A 28 -1.11 -6.50 -10.94
N ALA A 29 -1.36 -7.57 -10.17
CA ALA A 29 -0.36 -8.14 -9.28
C ALA A 29 0.91 -8.55 -10.03
N ARG A 30 0.78 -9.19 -11.20
CA ARG A 30 1.92 -9.56 -12.06
C ARG A 30 2.71 -8.37 -12.61
N GLN A 31 2.11 -7.19 -12.65
CA GLN A 31 2.79 -5.96 -13.04
C GLN A 31 3.46 -5.26 -11.83
N ILE A 32 2.76 -5.21 -10.70
CA ILE A 32 3.21 -4.46 -9.51
C ILE A 32 4.34 -5.18 -8.78
N MET A 33 4.21 -6.49 -8.55
CA MET A 33 5.13 -7.21 -7.67
C MET A 33 6.57 -7.23 -8.20
N PRO A 34 6.84 -7.46 -9.49
CA PRO A 34 8.22 -7.37 -10.02
C PRO A 34 8.83 -5.97 -9.82
N ILE A 35 8.06 -4.90 -10.08
CA ILE A 35 8.52 -3.53 -9.88
C ILE A 35 8.84 -3.28 -8.39
N LEU A 36 7.99 -3.77 -7.49
CA LEU A 36 8.21 -3.64 -6.05
C LEU A 36 9.51 -4.33 -5.61
N MET A 37 9.73 -5.54 -6.09
CA MET A 37 10.94 -6.31 -5.80
C MET A 37 12.20 -5.60 -6.33
N ASP A 38 12.15 -5.01 -7.53
CA ASP A 38 13.27 -4.28 -8.12
C ASP A 38 13.59 -2.95 -7.40
N GLN A 39 12.57 -2.33 -6.81
CA GLN A 39 12.68 -1.06 -6.08
C GLN A 39 13.06 -1.20 -4.61
N THR A 40 13.19 -2.42 -4.11
CA THR A 40 13.46 -2.68 -2.68
C THR A 40 14.70 -3.56 -2.51
N ILE A 41 15.30 -3.46 -1.33
CA ILE A 41 16.45 -4.25 -0.91
C ILE A 41 16.03 -5.00 0.33
N LEU A 42 16.25 -6.32 0.31
CA LEU A 42 16.14 -7.16 1.48
C LEU A 42 17.50 -7.22 2.18
N GLU A 43 17.58 -6.66 3.37
CA GLU A 43 18.77 -6.77 4.21
C GLU A 43 18.65 -8.05 5.07
N PRO A 44 19.54 -9.04 4.87
CA PRO A 44 19.50 -10.28 5.64
C PRO A 44 19.80 -10.00 7.12
N THR A 45 19.01 -10.61 8.00
CA THR A 45 19.24 -10.60 9.44
C THR A 45 19.65 -12.00 9.89
N LYS A 46 20.67 -12.10 10.75
CA LYS A 46 21.13 -13.40 11.24
C LYS A 46 20.01 -14.08 12.03
N ASP A 47 19.67 -15.31 11.62
CA ASP A 47 18.65 -16.17 12.26
C ASP A 47 17.24 -15.56 12.35
N ALA A 48 16.93 -14.55 11.53
CA ALA A 48 15.63 -13.88 11.48
C ALA A 48 15.22 -13.56 10.03
N LEU A 49 13.96 -13.18 9.82
CA LEU A 49 13.48 -12.70 8.53
C LEU A 49 14.24 -11.43 8.09
N PRO A 50 14.39 -11.20 6.77
CA PRO A 50 15.03 -9.98 6.28
C PRO A 50 14.23 -8.74 6.68
N THR A 51 14.92 -7.61 6.73
CA THR A 51 14.27 -6.29 6.76
C THR A 51 14.21 -5.73 5.35
N VAL A 52 13.02 -5.27 4.94
CA VAL A 52 12.83 -4.63 3.63
C VAL A 52 13.05 -3.12 3.72
N LYS A 53 13.78 -2.57 2.75
CA LYS A 53 13.95 -1.12 2.57
C LYS A 53 13.73 -0.73 1.12
N PHE A 54 13.13 0.42 0.90
CA PHE A 54 13.12 1.02 -0.44
C PHE A 54 14.51 1.50 -0.82
N ARG A 55 14.85 1.33 -2.09
CA ARG A 55 16.05 1.92 -2.67
C ARG A 55 15.94 3.46 -2.67
N PRO A 56 17.06 4.19 -2.66
CA PRO A 56 17.04 5.66 -2.74
C PRO A 56 16.39 6.20 -4.02
N ASP A 57 16.42 5.42 -5.11
CA ASP A 57 15.83 5.74 -6.42
C ASP A 57 14.42 5.15 -6.62
N ALA A 58 13.82 4.57 -5.58
CA ALA A 58 12.46 4.05 -5.65
C ALA A 58 11.44 5.17 -5.92
N ASP A 59 10.58 4.96 -6.92
CA ASP A 59 9.53 5.88 -7.33
C ASP A 59 8.20 5.14 -7.46
N ILE A 60 7.20 5.61 -6.70
CA ILE A 60 5.82 5.13 -6.78
C ILE A 60 5.19 5.42 -8.16
N GLY A 61 5.75 6.37 -8.93
CA GLY A 61 5.36 6.61 -10.31
C GLY A 61 5.60 5.43 -11.25
N ALA A 62 6.55 4.54 -10.95
CA ALA A 62 6.85 3.40 -11.81
C ALA A 62 5.71 2.35 -11.85
N TYR A 63 4.82 2.35 -10.86
CA TYR A 63 3.65 1.45 -10.83
C TYR A 63 2.46 2.01 -11.62
N TYR A 64 2.52 3.27 -12.05
CA TYR A 64 1.46 3.84 -12.87
C TYR A 64 1.51 3.26 -14.28
N ILE A 65 0.54 2.38 -14.57
CA ILE A 65 0.31 1.84 -15.90
C ILE A 65 -1.05 2.39 -16.34
N PRO A 66 -1.10 3.25 -17.38
CA PRO A 66 -2.36 3.81 -17.86
C PRO A 66 -3.37 2.71 -18.17
N ASP A 67 -4.51 2.76 -17.49
CA ASP A 67 -5.59 1.78 -17.56
C ASP A 67 -6.76 2.41 -18.33
N THR A 68 -6.89 2.02 -19.60
CA THR A 68 -7.94 2.56 -20.49
C THR A 68 -9.38 2.25 -20.02
N THR A 69 -9.55 1.45 -18.96
CA THR A 69 -10.86 1.04 -18.45
C THR A 69 -11.47 1.99 -17.41
N SER A 70 -10.66 2.79 -16.70
CA SER A 70 -11.17 3.68 -15.63
C SER A 70 -10.40 5.00 -15.54
N THR A 71 -11.04 6.06 -16.03
CA THR A 71 -10.49 7.42 -15.97
C THR A 71 -10.20 7.88 -14.55
N ASP A 72 -11.06 7.55 -13.57
CA ASP A 72 -10.84 8.00 -12.19
C ASP A 72 -9.67 7.26 -11.52
N THR A 73 -9.43 5.99 -11.89
CA THR A 73 -8.27 5.21 -11.46
C THR A 73 -6.98 5.78 -12.05
N ASP A 74 -6.97 6.13 -13.33
CA ASP A 74 -5.82 6.79 -13.97
C ASP A 74 -5.53 8.16 -13.35
N LEU A 75 -6.56 8.93 -13.02
CA LEU A 75 -6.41 10.23 -12.40
C LEU A 75 -5.83 10.14 -10.99
N ILE A 76 -6.29 9.20 -10.16
CA ILE A 76 -5.72 9.03 -8.81
C ILE A 76 -4.27 8.54 -8.88
N TRP A 77 -3.92 7.63 -9.79
CA TRP A 77 -2.54 7.16 -9.97
C TRP A 77 -1.60 8.23 -10.51
N SER A 78 -2.02 8.95 -11.56
CA SER A 78 -1.22 10.05 -12.11
C SER A 78 -0.97 11.13 -11.06
N LEU A 79 -1.97 11.48 -10.24
CA LEU A 79 -1.79 12.39 -9.13
C LEU A 79 -0.86 11.83 -8.04
N ALA A 80 -1.01 10.55 -7.67
CA ALA A 80 -0.14 9.90 -6.70
C ALA A 80 1.33 10.00 -7.14
N SER A 81 1.63 9.67 -8.39
CA SER A 81 2.99 9.76 -8.97
C SER A 81 3.61 11.17 -8.88
N ILE A 82 2.79 12.20 -8.78
CA ILE A 82 3.21 13.60 -8.71
C ILE A 82 3.34 14.07 -7.26
N LEU A 83 2.41 13.68 -6.39
CA LEU A 83 2.37 14.11 -4.99
C LEU A 83 3.62 13.72 -4.19
N PHE A 84 4.29 12.64 -4.61
CA PHE A 84 5.48 12.12 -3.94
C PHE A 84 6.79 12.56 -4.59
N LYS A 85 6.72 13.37 -5.65
CA LYS A 85 7.91 14.05 -6.17
C LYS A 85 8.25 15.26 -5.28
N PRO A 86 9.53 15.66 -5.19
CA PRO A 86 9.94 16.81 -4.38
C PRO A 86 9.30 18.13 -4.82
N ASP A 87 8.93 18.25 -6.09
CA ASP A 87 8.40 19.49 -6.65
C ASP A 87 6.87 19.58 -6.51
N SER A 88 6.43 20.36 -5.51
CA SER A 88 5.01 20.63 -5.27
C SER A 88 4.30 21.43 -6.37
N ALA A 89 5.05 22.13 -7.25
CA ALA A 89 4.46 22.89 -8.35
C ALA A 89 3.79 21.98 -9.39
N LEU A 90 4.26 20.73 -9.50
CA LEU A 90 3.73 19.74 -10.43
C LEU A 90 2.23 19.45 -10.21
N VAL A 91 1.74 19.53 -8.98
CA VAL A 91 0.30 19.35 -8.69
C VAL A 91 -0.53 20.47 -9.31
N GLY A 92 -0.01 21.71 -9.28
CA GLY A 92 -0.65 22.86 -9.91
C GLY A 92 -0.72 22.72 -11.43
N CYS A 93 0.33 22.20 -12.06
CA CYS A 93 0.34 21.89 -13.50
C CYS A 93 -0.62 20.75 -13.84
N TRP A 94 -0.58 19.66 -13.07
CA TRP A 94 -1.47 18.52 -13.26
C TRP A 94 -2.95 18.92 -13.17
N LEU A 95 -3.31 19.75 -12.18
CA LEU A 95 -4.68 20.24 -12.03
C LEU A 95 -5.10 21.13 -13.21
N ARG A 96 -4.17 21.87 -13.81
CA ARG A 96 -4.41 22.69 -15.00
C ARG A 96 -4.70 21.82 -16.21
N ASP A 97 -3.90 20.77 -16.42
CA ASP A 97 -4.07 19.81 -17.51
C ASP A 97 -5.37 19.03 -17.36
N LEU A 98 -5.75 18.66 -16.12
CA LEU A 98 -7.01 17.99 -15.82
C LEU A 98 -8.23 18.79 -16.28
N ILE A 99 -8.24 20.11 -16.04
CA ILE A 99 -9.41 20.94 -16.33
C ILE A 99 -9.38 21.55 -17.73
N LYS A 100 -8.21 21.65 -18.37
CA LYS A 100 -8.01 22.29 -19.69
C LYS A 100 -9.05 21.87 -20.74
N PRO A 101 -9.46 20.59 -20.88
CA PRO A 101 -10.49 20.20 -21.85
C PRO A 101 -11.84 20.90 -21.67
N GLY A 102 -12.15 21.39 -20.46
CA GLY A 102 -13.40 22.12 -20.18
C GLY A 102 -13.36 23.61 -20.50
N LEU A 103 -12.20 24.16 -20.90
CA LEU A 103 -12.00 25.60 -21.07
C LEU A 103 -12.89 26.20 -22.16
N GLU A 104 -12.85 25.64 -23.37
CA GLU A 104 -13.60 26.16 -24.52
C GLU A 104 -15.11 26.19 -24.27
N SER A 105 -15.64 25.11 -23.69
CA SER A 105 -17.05 25.03 -23.31
C SER A 105 -17.43 26.09 -22.27
N GLN A 106 -16.53 26.38 -21.32
CA GLN A 106 -16.78 27.42 -20.32
C GLN A 106 -16.67 28.82 -20.91
N LEU A 107 -15.73 29.08 -21.82
CA LEU A 107 -15.65 30.34 -22.56
C LEU A 107 -16.95 30.57 -23.33
N GLU A 108 -17.36 29.62 -24.17
CA GLU A 108 -18.59 29.73 -24.96
C GLU A 108 -19.82 29.99 -24.07
N ARG A 109 -19.94 29.26 -22.97
CA ARG A 109 -21.04 29.42 -22.03
C ARG A 109 -21.03 30.80 -21.37
N THR A 110 -19.88 31.25 -20.89
CA THR A 110 -19.79 32.47 -20.07
C THR A 110 -19.94 33.70 -20.96
N SER A 111 -19.36 33.71 -22.16
CA SER A 111 -19.57 34.77 -23.15
C SER A 111 -21.02 34.88 -23.61
N LYS A 112 -21.79 33.77 -23.66
CA LYS A 112 -23.24 33.82 -23.94
C LYS A 112 -24.05 34.45 -22.80
N ILE A 113 -23.64 34.25 -21.55
CA ILE A 113 -24.36 34.78 -20.37
C ILE A 113 -24.00 36.25 -20.14
N TYR A 114 -22.75 36.63 -20.44
CA TYR A 114 -22.21 37.97 -20.21
C TYR A 114 -21.53 38.52 -21.47
N PRO A 115 -22.29 38.79 -22.55
CA PRO A 115 -21.73 39.17 -23.85
C PRO A 115 -21.06 40.56 -23.83
N ASP A 116 -21.48 41.44 -22.94
CA ASP A 116 -21.05 42.84 -22.90
C ASP A 116 -19.91 43.12 -21.91
N ASP A 117 -19.43 42.11 -21.16
CA ASP A 117 -18.38 42.31 -20.17
C ASP A 117 -16.99 41.92 -20.74
N PRO A 118 -16.09 42.91 -20.96
CA PRO A 118 -14.81 42.67 -21.63
C PRO A 118 -13.88 41.73 -20.87
N PHE A 119 -14.01 41.62 -19.55
CA PHE A 119 -13.10 40.85 -18.71
C PHE A 119 -13.58 39.43 -18.40
N VAL A 120 -14.73 39.01 -18.95
CA VAL A 120 -15.25 37.65 -18.77
C VAL A 120 -14.24 36.60 -19.21
N ASN A 121 -13.68 36.73 -20.40
CA ASN A 121 -12.73 35.76 -20.94
C ASN A 121 -11.44 35.74 -20.12
N THR A 122 -10.94 36.92 -19.72
CA THR A 122 -9.81 37.06 -18.80
C THR A 122 -10.04 36.28 -17.52
N PHE A 123 -11.20 36.44 -16.88
CA PHE A 123 -11.54 35.73 -15.65
C PHE A 123 -11.66 34.22 -15.87
N VAL A 124 -12.26 33.78 -16.99
CA VAL A 124 -12.35 32.35 -17.32
C VAL A 124 -10.94 31.77 -17.48
N TYR A 125 -10.04 32.43 -18.21
CA TYR A 125 -8.65 31.98 -18.34
C TYR A 125 -7.94 31.88 -16.98
N LEU A 126 -8.10 32.86 -16.08
CA LEU A 126 -7.58 32.79 -14.72
C LEU A 126 -8.14 31.61 -13.93
N SER A 127 -9.45 31.37 -14.02
CA SER A 127 -10.08 30.24 -13.33
C SER A 127 -9.61 28.87 -13.84
N PHE A 128 -9.05 28.81 -15.05
CA PHE A 128 -8.42 27.62 -15.63
C PHE A 128 -6.89 27.62 -15.51
N GLY A 129 -6.31 28.59 -14.78
CA GLY A 129 -4.88 28.75 -14.62
C GLY A 129 -4.14 29.14 -15.90
N GLN A 130 -4.82 29.51 -16.99
CA GLN A 130 -4.19 29.92 -18.25
C GLN A 130 -3.69 31.36 -18.16
N ARG A 131 -2.59 31.58 -17.43
CA ARG A 131 -2.08 32.93 -17.11
C ARG A 131 -1.68 33.73 -18.36
N ASP A 132 -1.03 33.09 -19.33
CA ASP A 132 -0.61 33.78 -20.55
C ASP A 132 -1.81 34.29 -21.35
N LEU A 133 -2.80 33.41 -21.61
CA LEU A 133 -4.05 33.78 -22.28
C LEU A 133 -4.87 34.81 -21.50
N ALA A 134 -4.86 34.72 -20.16
CA ALA A 134 -5.50 35.72 -19.31
C ALA A 134 -4.82 37.08 -19.44
N ALA A 135 -3.48 37.11 -19.46
CA ALA A 135 -2.72 38.34 -19.59
C ALA A 135 -2.90 39.01 -20.96
N GLU A 136 -2.86 38.22 -22.04
CA GLU A 136 -3.15 38.69 -23.40
C GLU A 136 -4.58 39.27 -23.48
N SER A 137 -5.56 38.53 -22.96
CA SER A 137 -6.95 38.99 -22.91
C SER A 137 -7.14 40.28 -22.09
N ALA A 138 -6.41 40.46 -20.99
CA ALA A 138 -6.45 41.70 -20.22
C ALA A 138 -5.86 42.89 -21.00
N GLN A 139 -4.76 42.66 -21.73
CA GLN A 139 -4.11 43.67 -22.56
C GLN A 139 -4.96 44.08 -23.76
N GLU A 140 -5.65 43.14 -24.41
CA GLU A 140 -6.62 43.41 -25.49
C GLU A 140 -7.76 44.33 -25.01
N ASN A 141 -8.11 44.26 -23.73
CA ASN A 141 -9.09 45.12 -23.08
C ASN A 141 -8.47 46.36 -22.42
N ASN A 142 -7.25 46.74 -22.81
CA ASN A 142 -6.50 47.92 -22.36
C ASN A 142 -6.10 47.96 -20.87
N ASP A 143 -6.10 46.83 -20.15
CA ASP A 143 -5.56 46.74 -18.78
C ASP A 143 -4.19 46.04 -18.77
N TYR A 144 -3.17 46.79 -19.23
CA TYR A 144 -1.78 46.34 -19.26
C TYR A 144 -1.22 46.06 -17.86
N SER A 145 -1.68 46.79 -16.84
CA SER A 145 -1.26 46.60 -15.46
C SER A 145 -1.73 45.26 -14.92
N LEU A 146 -3.01 44.93 -15.12
CA LEU A 146 -3.55 43.61 -14.77
C LEU A 146 -2.80 42.51 -15.52
N GLY A 147 -2.61 42.65 -16.84
CA GLY A 147 -1.86 41.68 -17.64
C GLY A 147 -0.45 41.41 -17.10
N MET A 148 0.27 42.46 -16.69
CA MET A 148 1.61 42.35 -16.10
C MET A 148 1.61 41.61 -14.75
N TYR A 149 0.64 41.89 -13.86
CA TYR A 149 0.52 41.16 -12.60
C TYR A 149 0.11 39.70 -12.79
N ILE A 150 -0.74 39.40 -13.78
CA ILE A 150 -1.13 38.02 -14.11
C ILE A 150 0.09 37.18 -14.47
N VAL A 151 0.94 37.66 -15.39
CA VAL A 151 2.17 36.96 -15.80
C VAL A 151 3.11 36.74 -14.62
N HIS A 152 3.30 37.77 -13.79
CA HIS A 152 4.22 37.67 -12.66
C HIS A 152 3.69 36.83 -11.49
N SER A 153 2.39 36.57 -11.41
CA SER A 153 1.78 35.79 -10.31
C SER A 153 2.27 34.34 -10.23
N GLU A 154 2.89 33.83 -11.29
CA GLU A 154 3.50 32.49 -11.28
C GLU A 154 4.85 32.46 -10.55
N LEU A 155 5.60 33.56 -10.64
CA LEU A 155 7.00 33.62 -10.24
C LEU A 155 7.24 34.52 -9.04
N LYS A 156 6.23 35.26 -8.58
CA LYS A 156 6.33 36.22 -7.49
C LYS A 156 5.08 36.16 -6.61
N ASP A 157 5.26 36.31 -5.30
CA ASP A 157 4.17 36.69 -4.41
C ASP A 157 3.85 38.18 -4.62
N LEU A 158 2.67 38.44 -5.20
CA LEU A 158 2.22 39.77 -5.57
C LEU A 158 1.11 40.30 -4.65
N MET A 159 0.69 39.54 -3.64
CA MET A 159 -0.54 39.82 -2.89
C MET A 159 -0.56 41.24 -2.30
N THR A 160 0.52 41.66 -1.65
CA THR A 160 0.60 42.99 -1.02
C THR A 160 0.53 44.11 -2.07
N VAL A 161 1.32 44.00 -3.14
CA VAL A 161 1.39 45.01 -4.21
C VAL A 161 0.05 45.16 -4.92
N VAL A 162 -0.62 44.04 -5.20
CA VAL A 162 -1.91 44.03 -5.89
C VAL A 162 -3.01 44.59 -5.00
N ARG A 163 -2.99 44.31 -3.69
CA ARG A 163 -3.94 44.91 -2.74
C ARG A 163 -3.76 46.42 -2.60
N GLU A 164 -2.52 46.91 -2.58
CA GLU A 164 -2.23 48.35 -2.61
C GLU A 164 -2.76 49.00 -3.89
N GLN A 165 -2.60 48.32 -5.03
CA GLN A 165 -3.14 48.78 -6.31
C GLN A 165 -4.68 48.83 -6.29
N ILE A 166 -5.36 47.81 -5.75
CA ILE A 166 -6.81 47.79 -5.56
C ILE A 166 -7.26 48.95 -4.66
N ALA A 167 -6.55 49.20 -3.55
CA ALA A 167 -6.84 50.33 -2.67
C ALA A 167 -6.71 51.68 -3.39
N SER A 168 -5.69 51.83 -4.24
CA SER A 168 -5.50 53.01 -5.09
C SER A 168 -6.67 53.21 -6.06
N PHE A 169 -7.14 52.16 -6.74
CA PHE A 169 -8.32 52.22 -7.61
C PHE A 169 -9.59 52.63 -6.85
N LYS A 170 -9.76 52.13 -5.62
CA LYS A 170 -10.90 52.50 -4.76
C LYS A 170 -10.84 53.97 -4.36
N LEU A 171 -9.68 54.48 -3.97
CA LEU A 171 -9.48 55.90 -3.60
C LEU A 171 -9.74 56.85 -4.77
N LYS A 172 -9.37 56.45 -6.00
CA LYS A 172 -9.59 57.25 -7.22
C LYS A 172 -11.01 57.14 -7.79
N GLY A 173 -11.85 56.24 -7.26
CA GLY A 173 -13.20 55.99 -7.74
C GLY A 173 -13.30 55.09 -8.98
N GLU A 174 -12.16 54.70 -9.56
CA GLU A 174 -12.06 53.82 -10.75
C GLU A 174 -12.66 52.43 -10.47
N TRP A 175 -12.55 51.95 -9.22
CA TRP A 175 -13.03 50.62 -8.84
C TRP A 175 -14.55 50.41 -9.06
N LYS A 176 -15.35 51.46 -8.86
CA LYS A 176 -16.81 51.39 -9.02
C LYS A 176 -17.25 51.36 -10.49
N THR A 177 -16.42 51.89 -11.39
CA THR A 177 -16.70 51.90 -12.83
C THR A 177 -16.27 50.61 -13.51
N MET A 178 -15.41 49.81 -12.87
CA MET A 178 -15.00 48.49 -13.38
C MET A 178 -16.20 47.53 -13.43
N SER A 179 -16.15 46.58 -14.36
CA SER A 179 -17.13 45.50 -14.41
C SER A 179 -16.95 44.51 -13.24
N VAL A 180 -17.93 43.64 -13.00
CA VAL A 180 -17.80 42.62 -11.94
C VAL A 180 -16.65 41.66 -12.26
N PHE A 181 -16.52 41.24 -13.53
CA PHE A 181 -15.44 40.34 -13.93
C PHE A 181 -14.07 41.00 -13.87
N HIS A 182 -13.97 42.29 -14.16
CA HIS A 182 -12.74 43.04 -14.00
C HIS A 182 -12.27 43.06 -12.54
N ARG A 183 -13.18 43.35 -11.60
CA ARG A 183 -12.89 43.27 -10.16
C ARG A 183 -12.54 41.85 -9.71
N LYS A 184 -13.22 40.82 -10.24
CA LYS A 184 -12.90 39.41 -9.96
C LYS A 184 -11.47 39.04 -10.39
N CYS A 185 -11.00 39.53 -11.54
CA CYS A 185 -9.61 39.32 -11.99
C CYS A 185 -8.61 39.92 -11.00
N TRP A 186 -8.81 41.18 -10.58
CA TRP A 186 -7.96 41.85 -9.60
C TRP A 186 -7.94 41.13 -8.24
N TYR A 187 -9.10 40.75 -7.72
CA TYR A 187 -9.16 39.99 -6.47
C TYR A 187 -8.52 38.60 -6.58
N THR A 188 -8.66 37.92 -7.71
CA THR A 188 -8.00 36.62 -7.96
C THR A 188 -6.49 36.75 -7.84
N ILE A 189 -5.89 37.76 -8.48
CA ILE A 189 -4.44 37.98 -8.42
C ILE A 189 -3.98 38.48 -7.05
N ALA A 190 -4.87 39.13 -6.28
CA ALA A 190 -4.63 39.46 -4.87
C ALA A 190 -4.66 38.25 -3.92
N GLY A 191 -5.02 37.05 -4.42
CA GLY A 191 -5.22 35.84 -3.62
C GLY A 191 -6.54 35.84 -2.83
N ASP A 192 -7.47 36.73 -3.18
CA ASP A 192 -8.75 36.91 -2.50
C ASP A 192 -9.87 36.27 -3.35
N VAL A 193 -10.19 34.99 -3.12
CA VAL A 193 -11.13 34.22 -3.97
C VAL A 193 -12.50 33.91 -3.30
N GLY A 194 -12.74 34.47 -2.12
CA GLY A 194 -13.98 34.30 -1.34
C GLY A 194 -15.04 35.39 -1.60
N PHE A 195 -15.92 35.62 -0.61
CA PHE A 195 -16.88 36.73 -0.63
C PHE A 195 -16.23 38.08 -0.35
N MET A 196 -16.45 39.05 -1.24
CA MET A 196 -15.92 40.41 -1.15
C MET A 196 -17.00 41.35 -0.59
N ILE A 197 -16.85 41.74 0.68
CA ILE A 197 -17.85 42.52 1.43
C ILE A 197 -18.18 43.84 0.73
N GLU A 198 -17.15 44.56 0.28
CA GLU A 198 -17.31 45.89 -0.30
C GLU A 198 -17.97 45.88 -1.69
N ASP A 199 -17.94 44.73 -2.38
CA ASP A 199 -18.43 44.59 -3.75
C ASP A 199 -19.64 43.65 -3.89
N ASP A 200 -20.05 43.02 -2.79
CA ASP A 200 -21.22 42.14 -2.67
C ASP A 200 -21.26 40.95 -3.65
N PHE A 201 -20.11 40.32 -3.92
CA PHE A 201 -20.05 39.12 -4.75
C PHE A 201 -19.04 38.08 -4.24
N VAL A 202 -19.18 36.83 -4.69
CA VAL A 202 -18.18 35.77 -4.49
C VAL A 202 -17.34 35.62 -5.75
N VAL A 203 -16.00 35.68 -5.61
CA VAL A 203 -15.09 35.62 -6.77
C VAL A 203 -15.26 34.31 -7.53
N THR A 204 -15.31 33.19 -6.81
CA THR A 204 -15.47 31.83 -7.37
C THR A 204 -16.90 31.48 -7.81
N GLU A 205 -17.84 32.43 -7.76
CA GLU A 205 -19.20 32.20 -8.22
C GLU A 205 -19.24 31.86 -9.71
N GLY A 206 -19.93 30.75 -10.03
CA GLY A 206 -20.10 30.27 -11.40
C GLY A 206 -18.92 29.47 -11.96
N VAL A 207 -17.84 29.30 -11.18
CA VAL A 207 -16.66 28.51 -11.52
C VAL A 207 -16.89 27.04 -11.13
N TYR A 208 -16.39 26.10 -11.93
CA TYR A 208 -16.45 24.67 -11.57
C TYR A 208 -15.62 24.38 -10.32
N TRP A 209 -15.96 23.35 -9.56
CA TRP A 209 -15.28 23.08 -8.28
C TRP A 209 -13.80 22.70 -8.48
N GLN A 210 -13.45 22.02 -9.58
CA GLN A 210 -12.05 21.68 -9.91
C GLN A 210 -11.22 22.94 -10.21
N SER A 211 -11.79 23.83 -11.02
CA SER A 211 -11.22 25.15 -11.31
C SER A 211 -11.12 26.01 -10.05
N THR A 212 -12.12 25.95 -9.18
CA THR A 212 -12.11 26.64 -7.87
C THR A 212 -10.96 26.12 -7.01
N LEU A 213 -10.84 24.81 -6.83
CA LEU A 213 -9.71 24.19 -6.14
C LEU A 213 -8.38 24.67 -6.75
N GLY A 214 -8.31 24.71 -8.09
CA GLY A 214 -7.17 25.26 -8.83
C GLY A 214 -6.85 26.71 -8.46
N MET A 215 -7.85 27.58 -8.37
CA MET A 215 -7.65 28.98 -7.97
C MET A 215 -7.04 29.09 -6.56
N TYR A 216 -7.46 28.24 -5.62
CA TYR A 216 -6.81 28.19 -4.30
C TYR A 216 -5.36 27.68 -4.39
N VAL A 217 -5.10 26.69 -5.23
CA VAL A 217 -3.75 26.15 -5.45
C VAL A 217 -2.82 27.17 -6.13
N TRP A 218 -3.31 27.95 -7.10
CA TRP A 218 -2.48 28.83 -7.93
C TRP A 218 -2.33 30.25 -7.41
N TYR A 219 -3.33 30.78 -6.69
CA TYR A 219 -3.36 32.21 -6.32
C TYR A 219 -3.45 32.46 -4.81
N VAL A 220 -3.95 31.49 -4.04
CA VAL A 220 -4.12 31.64 -2.58
C VAL A 220 -2.94 31.04 -1.82
N ASN A 221 -2.39 29.92 -2.31
CA ASN A 221 -1.14 29.38 -1.79
C ASN A 221 0.03 30.27 -2.17
N ARG A 222 0.81 30.67 -1.16
CA ARG A 222 1.93 31.58 -1.36
C ARG A 222 3.05 30.85 -2.09
N GLN A 223 3.68 31.56 -3.01
CA GLN A 223 4.86 31.04 -3.68
C GLN A 223 5.94 30.67 -2.65
N GLY A 224 6.57 29.51 -2.82
CA GLY A 224 7.59 29.01 -1.90
C GLY A 224 7.04 28.38 -0.62
N THR A 225 5.71 28.33 -0.43
CA THR A 225 5.11 27.53 0.63
C THR A 225 4.71 26.14 0.15
N PRO A 226 4.79 25.10 1.00
CA PRO A 226 4.29 23.78 0.64
C PRO A 226 2.80 23.83 0.28
N LEU A 227 2.42 23.08 -0.75
CA LEU A 227 1.03 22.92 -1.15
C LEU A 227 0.13 22.61 0.06
N SER A 228 -0.93 23.39 0.24
CA SER A 228 -1.91 23.22 1.31
C SER A 228 -3.34 23.44 0.81
N LEU A 229 -4.28 22.67 1.34
CA LEU A 229 -5.72 22.85 1.10
C LEU A 229 -6.46 23.44 2.30
N ILE A 230 -5.74 23.90 3.34
CA ILE A 230 -6.36 24.44 4.56
C ILE A 230 -7.28 25.62 4.24
N GLN A 231 -6.83 26.55 3.40
CA GLN A 231 -7.63 27.74 3.06
C GLN A 231 -8.85 27.39 2.21
N TYR A 232 -8.72 26.42 1.29
CA TYR A 232 -9.83 25.90 0.51
C TYR A 232 -10.87 25.21 1.41
N ASN A 233 -10.44 24.34 2.32
CA ASN A 233 -11.32 23.65 3.25
C ASN A 233 -12.02 24.61 4.19
N LYS A 234 -11.28 25.61 4.72
CA LYS A 234 -11.85 26.66 5.55
C LYS A 234 -12.93 27.42 4.79
N ALA A 235 -12.70 27.77 3.52
CA ALA A 235 -13.68 28.48 2.70
C ALA A 235 -14.97 27.68 2.42
N LEU A 236 -14.93 26.36 2.54
CA LEU A 236 -16.09 25.48 2.36
C LEU A 236 -16.71 24.98 3.68
N ASP A 237 -16.17 25.37 4.83
CA ASP A 237 -16.60 24.89 6.14
C ASP A 237 -17.97 25.47 6.54
N LYS A 238 -19.00 24.64 6.57
CA LYS A 238 -20.37 25.06 6.93
C LYS A 238 -20.57 25.34 8.42
N SER A 239 -19.61 24.99 9.28
CA SER A 239 -19.71 25.19 10.72
C SER A 239 -19.42 26.61 11.17
N ILE A 240 -18.78 27.42 10.32
CA ILE A 240 -18.44 28.81 10.62
C ILE A 240 -19.69 29.69 10.44
N ALA A 241 -20.19 30.22 11.56
CA ALA A 241 -21.41 31.02 11.63
C ALA A 241 -21.21 32.51 11.28
N ASP A 242 -20.41 32.80 10.25
CA ASP A 242 -20.22 34.15 9.72
C ASP A 242 -21.01 34.34 8.42
N ILE A 243 -21.73 35.47 8.26
CA ILE A 243 -22.64 35.69 7.11
C ILE A 243 -21.85 35.75 5.80
N HIS A 244 -20.68 36.37 5.80
CA HIS A 244 -19.82 36.48 4.62
C HIS A 244 -19.23 35.14 4.22
N HIS A 245 -18.86 34.34 5.22
CA HIS A 245 -18.44 32.97 5.05
C HIS A 245 -19.56 32.10 4.47
N LEU A 246 -20.77 32.17 5.02
CA LEU A 246 -21.93 31.43 4.51
C LEU A 246 -22.24 31.78 3.05
N ARG A 247 -22.08 33.04 2.65
CA ARG A 247 -22.21 33.46 1.24
C ARG A 247 -21.13 32.83 0.36
N THR A 248 -19.87 32.80 0.82
CA THR A 248 -18.80 32.07 0.13
C THR A 248 -19.21 30.61 -0.10
N VAL A 249 -19.59 29.90 0.96
CA VAL A 249 -19.99 28.48 0.88
C VAL A 249 -21.19 28.25 -0.04
N GLN A 250 -22.17 29.17 -0.06
CA GLN A 250 -23.38 29.04 -0.88
C GLN A 250 -23.12 29.22 -2.38
N HIS A 251 -22.20 30.10 -2.76
CA HIS A 251 -21.95 30.48 -4.15
C HIS A 251 -20.69 29.84 -4.75
N THR A 252 -19.85 29.22 -3.92
CA THR A 252 -18.71 28.42 -4.38
C THR A 252 -19.14 26.98 -4.68
N ALA A 253 -18.69 26.44 -5.82
CA ALA A 253 -19.01 25.07 -6.20
C ALA A 253 -18.34 24.04 -5.26
N LEU A 254 -19.15 23.12 -4.73
CA LEU A 254 -18.67 22.07 -3.83
C LEU A 254 -18.03 20.91 -4.61
N PRO A 255 -16.96 20.30 -4.08
CA PRO A 255 -16.32 19.13 -4.67
C PRO A 255 -17.21 17.89 -4.52
N ASP A 256 -17.03 16.94 -5.43
CA ASP A 256 -17.62 15.61 -5.30
C ASP A 256 -16.77 14.78 -4.34
N THR A 257 -17.32 14.43 -3.18
CA THR A 257 -16.61 13.66 -2.15
C THR A 257 -16.31 12.23 -2.59
N SER A 258 -17.00 11.70 -3.60
CA SER A 258 -16.71 10.39 -4.20
C SER A 258 -15.54 10.40 -5.18
N CYS A 259 -15.02 11.60 -5.51
CA CYS A 259 -13.95 11.75 -6.48
C CYS A 259 -12.59 11.33 -5.89
N LEU A 260 -12.05 10.20 -6.37
CA LEU A 260 -10.85 9.56 -5.84
C LEU A 260 -9.62 10.47 -5.78
N TRP A 261 -9.30 11.21 -6.86
CA TRP A 261 -8.14 12.11 -6.85
C TRP A 261 -8.32 13.29 -5.90
N TYR A 262 -9.55 13.78 -5.69
CA TYR A 262 -9.83 14.82 -4.72
C TYR A 262 -9.66 14.29 -3.29
N GLN A 263 -10.15 13.08 -3.02
CA GLN A 263 -9.90 12.40 -1.74
C GLN A 263 -8.39 12.24 -1.49
N LEU A 264 -7.60 11.86 -2.50
CA LEU A 264 -6.14 11.73 -2.39
C LEU A 264 -5.47 13.07 -2.03
N LEU A 265 -5.85 14.17 -2.69
CA LEU A 265 -5.36 15.51 -2.35
C LEU A 265 -5.71 15.88 -0.91
N GLN A 266 -6.95 15.62 -0.46
CA GLN A 266 -7.38 15.90 0.90
C GLN A 266 -6.61 15.07 1.92
N PHE A 267 -6.34 13.79 1.63
CA PHE A 267 -5.59 12.90 2.50
C PHE A 267 -4.17 13.39 2.77
N PHE A 268 -3.47 13.90 1.75
CA PHE A 268 -2.08 14.32 1.89
C PHE A 268 -1.87 15.81 2.16
N LYS A 269 -2.79 16.68 1.71
CA LYS A 269 -2.60 18.15 1.73
C LYS A 269 -3.75 18.91 2.42
N GLY A 270 -4.79 18.21 2.89
CA GLY A 270 -6.01 18.81 3.44
C GLY A 270 -6.57 18.04 4.65
N ASP A 271 -7.88 17.75 4.61
CA ASP A 271 -8.58 17.02 5.66
C ASP A 271 -8.66 15.52 5.33
N LYS A 272 -7.87 14.71 6.05
CA LYS A 272 -7.85 13.25 5.92
C LYS A 272 -9.22 12.59 6.07
N LYS A 273 -10.17 13.21 6.77
CA LYS A 273 -11.52 12.66 6.98
C LYS A 273 -12.36 12.58 5.70
N VAL A 274 -11.97 13.31 4.66
CA VAL A 274 -12.64 13.25 3.35
C VAL A 274 -12.31 11.96 2.59
N ALA A 275 -11.21 11.29 2.94
CA ALA A 275 -10.77 10.09 2.23
C ALA A 275 -11.50 8.83 2.72
N HIS A 276 -12.08 8.10 1.79
CA HIS A 276 -12.70 6.80 1.99
C HIS A 276 -11.80 5.72 1.38
N LEU A 277 -10.73 5.35 2.09
CA LEU A 277 -9.68 4.45 1.57
C LEU A 277 -10.20 3.09 1.09
N GLU A 278 -11.33 2.61 1.63
CA GLU A 278 -11.99 1.36 1.18
C GLU A 278 -12.55 1.44 -0.25
N GLU A 279 -12.76 2.65 -0.78
CA GLU A 279 -13.23 2.87 -2.15
C GLU A 279 -12.07 2.95 -3.15
N TRP A 280 -10.83 3.03 -2.67
CA TRP A 280 -9.65 3.19 -3.51
C TRP A 280 -9.18 1.84 -4.06
N PRO A 281 -8.45 1.83 -5.19
CA PRO A 281 -7.78 0.63 -5.67
C PRO A 281 -6.86 0.04 -4.58
N LEU A 282 -7.02 -1.24 -4.25
CA LEU A 282 -6.29 -1.87 -3.14
C LEU A 282 -4.78 -1.85 -3.35
N ASP A 283 -4.34 -2.05 -4.60
CA ASP A 283 -2.95 -1.91 -5.03
C ASP A 283 -2.37 -0.53 -4.71
N LEU A 284 -3.13 0.54 -5.00
CA LEU A 284 -2.72 1.90 -4.65
C LEU A 284 -2.60 2.07 -3.15
N VAL A 285 -3.61 1.68 -2.37
CA VAL A 285 -3.60 1.85 -0.90
C VAL A 285 -2.47 1.04 -0.27
N PHE A 286 -2.23 -0.17 -0.74
CA PHE A 286 -1.08 -0.99 -0.34
C PHE A 286 0.23 -0.26 -0.61
N LEU A 287 0.49 0.22 -1.83
CA LEU A 287 1.74 0.93 -2.14
C LEU A 287 1.88 2.22 -1.32
N LEU A 288 0.80 2.99 -1.15
CA LEU A 288 0.83 4.18 -0.30
C LEU A 288 1.17 3.86 1.15
N SER A 289 0.67 2.74 1.68
CA SER A 289 0.92 2.32 3.06
C SER A 289 2.39 1.99 3.30
N ILE A 290 3.09 1.43 2.30
CA ILE A 290 4.49 1.02 2.43
C ILE A 290 5.47 2.13 2.04
N TYR A 291 5.16 2.98 1.05
CA TYR A 291 5.98 4.14 0.67
C TYR A 291 5.87 5.29 1.68
N HIS A 292 4.72 5.44 2.33
CA HIS A 292 4.46 6.51 3.28
C HIS A 292 3.86 5.96 4.59
N PRO A 293 4.63 5.24 5.41
CA PRO A 293 4.12 4.70 6.68
C PRO A 293 3.63 5.78 7.65
N GLU A 294 4.20 6.99 7.57
CA GLU A 294 3.78 8.18 8.33
C GLU A 294 2.39 8.72 7.94
N SER A 295 1.83 8.24 6.82
CA SER A 295 0.51 8.68 6.36
C SER A 295 -0.62 8.30 7.32
N GLY A 296 -0.41 7.28 8.16
CA GLY A 296 -1.40 6.73 9.07
C GLY A 296 -2.37 5.75 8.40
N ILE A 297 -2.04 5.24 7.20
CA ILE A 297 -2.78 4.14 6.58
C ILE A 297 -2.62 2.88 7.44
N ASP A 298 -3.73 2.19 7.68
CA ASP A 298 -3.78 1.00 8.53
C ASP A 298 -3.08 -0.19 7.85
N GLU A 299 -2.32 -0.96 8.64
CA GLU A 299 -1.62 -2.18 8.18
C GLU A 299 -2.59 -3.25 7.64
N SER A 300 -3.88 -3.20 8.00
CA SER A 300 -4.93 -4.06 7.43
C SER A 300 -5.02 -3.99 5.90
N PHE A 301 -4.63 -2.89 5.26
CA PHE A 301 -4.57 -2.83 3.79
C PHE A 301 -3.42 -3.65 3.21
N VAL A 302 -2.28 -3.72 3.92
CA VAL A 302 -1.18 -4.62 3.58
C VAL A 302 -1.63 -6.07 3.71
N LYS A 303 -2.34 -6.41 4.79
CA LYS A 303 -2.91 -7.76 4.99
C LYS A 303 -3.92 -8.12 3.91
N LYS A 304 -4.86 -7.23 3.58
CA LYS A 304 -5.81 -7.43 2.48
C LYS A 304 -5.11 -7.71 1.14
N TRP A 305 -4.00 -7.02 0.86
CA TRP A 305 -3.22 -7.28 -0.34
C TRP A 305 -2.54 -8.65 -0.32
N ILE A 306 -1.95 -9.05 0.81
CA ILE A 306 -1.37 -10.38 1.01
C ILE A 306 -2.44 -11.47 0.83
N ASP A 307 -3.60 -11.34 1.48
CA ASP A 307 -4.72 -12.27 1.34
C ASP A 307 -5.22 -12.36 -0.11
N GLN A 308 -5.19 -11.24 -0.85
CA GLN A 308 -5.56 -11.24 -2.26
C GLN A 308 -4.54 -12.00 -3.11
N LEU A 309 -3.23 -11.84 -2.86
CA LEU A 309 -2.18 -12.59 -3.54
C LEU A 309 -2.29 -14.10 -3.24
N GLU A 310 -2.59 -14.47 -1.99
CA GLU A 310 -2.86 -15.85 -1.59
C GLU A 310 -4.02 -16.45 -2.38
N ARG A 311 -5.16 -15.74 -2.49
CA ARG A 311 -6.33 -16.20 -3.26
C ARG A 311 -6.10 -16.31 -4.77
N MET A 312 -5.00 -15.76 -5.27
CA MET A 312 -4.59 -15.85 -6.68
C MET A 312 -3.48 -16.90 -6.88
N ASP A 313 -3.22 -17.75 -5.88
CA ASP A 313 -2.15 -18.76 -5.87
C ASP A 313 -0.75 -18.17 -6.10
N MET A 314 -0.51 -16.94 -5.63
CA MET A 314 0.77 -16.23 -5.75
C MET A 314 1.54 -16.23 -4.42
N ALA A 315 1.81 -17.43 -3.90
CA ALA A 315 2.37 -17.64 -2.57
C ALA A 315 3.70 -16.89 -2.34
N GLU A 316 4.65 -16.96 -3.30
CA GLU A 316 5.94 -16.28 -3.14
C GLU A 316 5.80 -14.76 -3.11
N TRP A 317 4.83 -14.19 -3.81
CA TRP A 317 4.56 -12.75 -3.75
C TRP A 317 3.83 -12.36 -2.47
N ALA A 318 2.93 -13.20 -1.97
CA ALA A 318 2.30 -13.01 -0.66
C ALA A 318 3.36 -13.03 0.46
N ILE A 319 4.33 -13.96 0.39
CA ILE A 319 5.47 -14.01 1.31
C ILE A 319 6.30 -12.73 1.22
N TYR A 320 6.62 -12.28 0.00
CA TYR A 320 7.39 -11.05 -0.20
C TYR A 320 6.68 -9.82 0.37
N ALA A 321 5.39 -9.66 0.06
CA ALA A 321 4.56 -8.56 0.57
C ALA A 321 4.44 -8.59 2.11
N SER A 322 4.50 -9.78 2.72
CA SER A 322 4.47 -9.93 4.17
C SER A 322 5.66 -9.28 4.88
N PHE A 323 6.80 -9.07 4.21
CA PHE A 323 7.96 -8.39 4.82
C PHE A 323 7.69 -6.92 5.14
N PHE A 324 6.65 -6.30 4.57
CA PHE A 324 6.25 -4.93 4.87
C PHE A 324 5.34 -4.82 6.11
N LEU A 325 4.92 -5.94 6.71
CA LEU A 325 4.21 -5.93 7.98
C LEU A 325 5.16 -5.56 9.12
N LYS A 326 4.64 -4.92 10.16
CA LYS A 326 5.35 -4.66 11.42
C LYS A 326 5.76 -5.94 12.14
N SER A 327 5.05 -7.04 11.90
CA SER A 327 5.31 -8.36 12.50
C SER A 327 5.18 -9.46 11.44
N PRO A 328 6.18 -9.59 10.54
CA PRO A 328 6.09 -10.48 9.38
C PRO A 328 6.13 -11.97 9.75
N GLN A 329 6.74 -12.32 10.89
CA GLN A 329 7.03 -13.70 11.29
C GLN A 329 5.82 -14.64 11.21
N GLN A 330 4.69 -14.22 11.78
CA GLN A 330 3.50 -15.06 11.86
C GLN A 330 2.89 -15.32 10.48
N HIS A 331 2.82 -14.29 9.62
CA HIS A 331 2.25 -14.42 8.28
C HIS A 331 3.15 -15.24 7.36
N VAL A 332 4.47 -14.97 7.38
CA VAL A 332 5.43 -15.75 6.57
C VAL A 332 5.42 -17.22 6.98
N SER A 333 5.41 -17.54 8.28
CA SER A 333 5.31 -18.93 8.74
C SER A 333 3.99 -19.61 8.36
N TYR A 334 2.88 -18.88 8.35
CA TYR A 334 1.59 -19.40 7.88
C TYR A 334 1.65 -19.73 6.38
N LEU A 335 2.09 -18.76 5.55
CA LEU A 335 2.15 -18.92 4.09
C LEU A 335 3.12 -20.04 3.68
N LEU A 336 4.28 -20.16 4.32
CA LEU A 336 5.24 -21.24 4.03
C LEU A 336 4.68 -22.65 4.32
N ARG A 337 3.77 -22.77 5.29
CA ARG A 337 3.16 -24.06 5.67
C ARG A 337 1.94 -24.39 4.81
N GLN A 338 1.07 -23.41 4.58
CA GLN A 338 -0.28 -23.62 4.03
C GLN A 338 -0.37 -23.44 2.51
N CYS A 339 0.54 -22.68 1.91
CA CYS A 339 0.51 -22.40 0.48
C CYS A 339 1.50 -23.27 -0.29
N GLU A 340 1.17 -23.59 -1.53
CA GLU A 340 2.10 -24.22 -2.47
C GLU A 340 3.05 -23.16 -3.04
N TRP A 341 4.35 -23.38 -2.87
CA TRP A 341 5.41 -22.54 -3.43
C TRP A 341 6.43 -23.44 -4.15
N GLN A 342 7.05 -22.94 -5.21
CA GLN A 342 7.80 -23.78 -6.16
C GLN A 342 9.31 -23.62 -6.05
N ASP A 343 9.80 -22.46 -5.62
CA ASP A 343 11.23 -22.14 -5.69
C ASP A 343 11.87 -21.93 -4.31
N GLU A 344 12.35 -23.01 -3.70
CA GLU A 344 13.09 -22.95 -2.43
C GLU A 344 14.38 -22.12 -2.55
N SER A 345 15.03 -22.19 -3.72
CA SER A 345 16.30 -21.49 -3.94
C SER A 345 16.08 -19.98 -3.91
N LYS A 346 14.98 -19.51 -4.48
CA LYS A 346 14.56 -18.11 -4.39
C LYS A 346 14.26 -17.69 -2.95
N LEU A 347 13.52 -18.50 -2.18
CA LEU A 347 13.22 -18.20 -0.79
C LEU A 347 14.48 -18.08 0.09
N LEU A 348 15.47 -18.95 -0.14
CA LEU A 348 16.73 -18.94 0.59
C LEU A 348 17.67 -17.82 0.14
N ASN A 349 17.87 -17.68 -1.18
CA ASN A 349 18.95 -16.87 -1.74
C ASN A 349 18.52 -15.43 -2.05
N GLU A 350 17.31 -15.23 -2.55
CA GLU A 350 16.80 -13.90 -2.90
C GLU A 350 16.00 -13.30 -1.74
N TYR A 351 15.16 -14.09 -1.08
CA TYR A 351 14.32 -13.59 0.03
C TYR A 351 15.02 -13.69 1.38
N HIS A 352 16.19 -14.33 1.44
CA HIS A 352 16.96 -14.49 2.66
C HIS A 352 16.16 -15.08 3.84
N ILE A 353 15.17 -15.93 3.56
CA ILE A 353 14.40 -16.62 4.59
C ILE A 353 15.33 -17.66 5.24
N PRO A 354 15.44 -17.70 6.58
CA PRO A 354 16.29 -18.68 7.24
C PRO A 354 15.90 -20.10 6.85
N LYS A 355 16.88 -20.91 6.42
CA LYS A 355 16.67 -22.33 6.06
C LYS A 355 15.89 -23.08 7.14
N LYS A 356 16.24 -22.83 8.41
CA LYS A 356 15.54 -23.39 9.57
C LYS A 356 14.02 -23.15 9.53
N GLN A 357 13.58 -21.95 9.16
CA GLN A 357 12.16 -21.60 9.09
C GLN A 357 11.44 -22.31 7.95
N ILE A 358 12.08 -22.46 6.78
CA ILE A 358 11.54 -23.23 5.66
C ILE A 358 11.38 -24.70 6.06
N GLN A 359 12.38 -25.28 6.70
CA GLN A 359 12.37 -26.67 7.15
C GLN A 359 11.31 -26.92 8.23
N ILE A 360 11.08 -25.98 9.16
CA ILE A 360 9.95 -26.04 10.09
C ILE A 360 8.61 -26.10 9.35
N ALA A 361 8.42 -25.22 8.37
CA ALA A 361 7.17 -25.16 7.63
C ALA A 361 6.89 -26.46 6.85
N LYS A 362 7.91 -27.01 6.18
CA LYS A 362 7.83 -28.31 5.50
C LYS A 362 7.54 -29.46 6.47
N ALA A 363 8.20 -29.49 7.63
CA ALA A 363 7.97 -30.50 8.64
C ALA A 363 6.51 -30.46 9.16
N LEU A 364 5.98 -29.27 9.43
CA LEU A 364 4.60 -29.10 9.87
C LEU A 364 3.58 -29.48 8.79
N ASN A 365 3.85 -29.17 7.52
CA ASN A 365 3.00 -29.60 6.41
C ASN A 365 3.02 -31.13 6.27
N ALA A 366 4.19 -31.76 6.31
CA ALA A 366 4.32 -33.22 6.29
C ALA A 366 3.60 -33.90 7.46
N HIS A 367 3.65 -33.29 8.65
CA HIS A 367 2.89 -33.73 9.81
C HIS A 367 1.38 -33.70 9.57
N ASP A 368 0.86 -32.59 9.02
CA ASP A 368 -0.56 -32.44 8.67
C ASP A 368 -0.99 -33.48 7.61
N ALA A 369 -0.07 -33.87 6.73
CA ALA A 369 -0.24 -34.90 5.70
C ALA A 369 0.00 -36.34 6.21
N TRP A 370 0.31 -36.54 7.49
CA TRP A 370 0.63 -37.84 8.10
C TRP A 370 1.87 -38.55 7.50
N ASP A 371 2.77 -37.77 6.86
CA ASP A 371 4.06 -38.24 6.34
C ASP A 371 5.19 -37.99 7.35
N TYR A 372 5.25 -38.86 8.35
CA TYR A 372 6.24 -38.78 9.43
C TYR A 372 7.69 -38.98 8.97
N GLU A 373 7.91 -39.63 7.82
CA GLU A 373 9.26 -39.79 7.29
C GLU A 373 9.77 -38.46 6.72
N ALA A 374 8.94 -37.76 5.95
CA ALA A 374 9.26 -36.42 5.46
C ALA A 374 9.37 -35.42 6.62
N GLU A 375 8.46 -35.46 7.60
CA GLU A 375 8.53 -34.64 8.81
C GLU A 375 9.90 -34.78 9.49
N TYR A 376 10.32 -36.03 9.76
CA TYR A 376 11.60 -36.31 10.40
C TYR A 376 12.79 -35.78 9.59
N LYS A 377 12.82 -36.04 8.28
CA LYS A 377 13.90 -35.56 7.39
C LYS A 377 14.04 -34.05 7.45
N HIS A 378 12.93 -33.32 7.37
CA HIS A 378 12.94 -31.85 7.42
C HIS A 378 13.39 -31.31 8.79
N LEU A 379 12.98 -31.94 9.90
CA LEU A 379 13.44 -31.54 11.24
C LEU A 379 14.96 -31.72 11.40
N VAL A 380 15.52 -32.83 10.91
CA VAL A 380 16.97 -33.06 10.91
C VAL A 380 17.69 -32.04 10.03
N GLU A 381 17.20 -31.81 8.81
CA GLU A 381 17.78 -30.82 7.87
C GLU A 381 17.72 -29.37 8.39
N GLY A 382 16.72 -29.07 9.23
CA GLY A 382 16.56 -27.80 9.93
C GLY A 382 17.37 -27.67 11.23
N GLY A 383 18.08 -28.71 11.65
CA GLY A 383 18.85 -28.74 12.91
C GLY A 383 17.97 -28.73 14.17
N LEU A 384 16.74 -29.23 14.08
CA LEU A 384 15.76 -29.30 15.17
C LEU A 384 15.78 -30.70 15.80
N PHE A 385 16.92 -31.07 16.38
CA PHE A 385 17.18 -32.44 16.82
C PHE A 385 16.25 -32.91 17.95
N ASP A 386 15.84 -32.02 18.85
CA ASP A 386 14.89 -32.37 19.92
C ASP A 386 13.50 -32.71 19.35
N GLN A 387 13.02 -31.92 18.40
CA GLN A 387 11.76 -32.19 17.71
C GLN A 387 11.87 -33.43 16.81
N ALA A 388 13.00 -33.60 16.11
CA ALA A 388 13.27 -34.78 15.29
C ALA A 388 13.25 -36.05 16.15
N LYS A 389 13.86 -36.04 17.33
CA LYS A 389 13.80 -37.14 18.31
C LYS A 389 12.36 -37.47 18.71
N LEU A 390 11.55 -36.46 19.01
CA LEU A 390 10.14 -36.68 19.36
C LEU A 390 9.37 -37.31 18.19
N ALA A 391 9.55 -36.81 16.97
CA ALA A 391 8.91 -37.37 15.78
C ALA A 391 9.36 -38.82 15.50
N LEU A 392 10.65 -39.09 15.68
CA LEU A 392 11.25 -40.41 15.55
C LEU A 392 10.63 -41.41 16.52
N LEU A 393 10.58 -41.05 17.81
CA LEU A 393 10.09 -41.89 18.89
C LEU A 393 8.59 -42.12 18.84
N HIS A 394 7.81 -41.06 18.66
CA HIS A 394 6.36 -41.13 18.81
C HIS A 394 5.63 -41.62 17.55
N PHE A 395 6.23 -41.44 16.38
CA PHE A 395 5.56 -41.70 15.10
C PHE A 395 6.36 -42.61 14.17
N LEU A 396 7.63 -42.30 13.88
CA LEU A 396 8.36 -42.98 12.81
C LEU A 396 8.77 -44.41 13.19
N LEU A 397 9.48 -44.61 14.31
CA LEU A 397 9.93 -45.95 14.73
C LEU A 397 8.74 -46.89 15.03
N PRO A 398 7.69 -46.48 15.76
CA PRO A 398 6.52 -47.35 15.98
C PRO A 398 5.83 -47.77 14.68
N LYS A 399 5.80 -46.89 13.67
CA LYS A 399 5.19 -47.20 12.36
C LYS A 399 6.02 -48.19 11.55
N LEU A 400 7.35 -48.12 11.66
CA LEU A 400 8.28 -48.95 10.90
C LEU A 400 8.52 -50.32 11.52
N PHE A 401 8.51 -50.44 12.86
CA PHE A 401 8.96 -51.64 13.53
C PHE A 401 7.99 -52.83 13.35
N GLN A 402 8.33 -53.76 12.44
CA GLN A 402 7.61 -55.03 12.25
C GLN A 402 8.49 -56.26 12.55
N ASN A 403 9.60 -56.06 13.26
CA ASN A 403 10.61 -57.08 13.57
C ASN A 403 11.16 -57.81 12.32
N THR A 404 11.28 -57.11 11.20
CA THR A 404 11.99 -57.61 10.00
C THR A 404 13.38 -56.97 9.91
N GLU A 405 14.36 -57.70 9.38
CA GLU A 405 15.73 -57.19 9.21
C GLU A 405 15.78 -55.88 8.42
N LYS A 406 14.92 -55.73 7.41
CA LYS A 406 14.79 -54.51 6.60
C LYS A 406 14.34 -53.33 7.44
N ASP A 407 13.29 -53.50 8.26
CA ASP A 407 12.74 -52.42 9.07
C ASP A 407 13.67 -52.01 10.21
N ILE A 408 14.39 -52.98 10.79
CA ILE A 408 15.42 -52.72 11.80
C ILE A 408 16.57 -51.93 11.17
N THR A 409 17.02 -52.30 9.97
CA THR A 409 18.05 -51.56 9.23
C THR A 409 17.60 -50.13 8.92
N THR A 410 16.39 -49.95 8.40
CA THR A 410 15.83 -48.62 8.11
C THR A 410 15.62 -47.78 9.37
N GLY A 411 15.14 -48.38 10.48
CA GLY A 411 15.02 -47.70 11.76
C GLY A 411 16.37 -47.22 12.30
N LEU A 412 17.40 -48.06 12.19
CA LEU A 412 18.76 -47.72 12.56
C LEU A 412 19.33 -46.57 11.70
N GLU A 413 19.08 -46.57 10.39
CA GLU A 413 19.45 -45.47 9.49
C GLU A 413 18.82 -44.15 9.94
N PHE A 414 17.54 -44.16 10.35
CA PHE A 414 16.89 -42.95 10.87
C PHE A 414 17.51 -42.49 12.18
N ILE A 415 17.75 -43.38 13.14
CA ILE A 415 18.41 -43.06 14.41
C ILE A 415 19.76 -42.40 14.17
N GLN A 416 20.55 -42.94 13.23
CA GLN A 416 21.91 -42.47 12.92
C GLN A 416 21.95 -41.16 12.13
N LYS A 417 20.83 -40.69 11.57
CA LYS A 417 20.76 -39.36 10.94
C LYS A 417 20.89 -38.22 11.94
N ILE A 418 20.66 -38.46 13.24
CA ILE A 418 20.98 -37.47 14.28
C ILE A 418 22.50 -37.51 14.53
N PRO A 419 23.23 -36.39 14.32
CA PRO A 419 24.68 -36.35 14.53
C PRO A 419 25.07 -36.74 15.96
N ALA A 420 26.19 -37.43 16.12
CA ALA A 420 26.62 -38.00 17.41
C ALA A 420 26.75 -36.95 18.53
N GLU A 421 27.16 -35.72 18.21
CA GLU A 421 27.22 -34.58 19.14
C GLU A 421 25.85 -34.13 19.67
N HIS A 422 24.76 -34.51 19.01
CA HIS A 422 23.39 -34.18 19.36
C HIS A 422 22.57 -35.40 19.83
N GLN A 423 23.19 -36.58 19.94
CA GLN A 423 22.54 -37.76 20.50
C GLN A 423 22.56 -37.73 22.03
N ASP A 424 21.38 -37.69 22.62
CA ASP A 424 21.21 -37.90 24.06
C ASP A 424 21.29 -39.39 24.42
N GLU A 425 21.19 -39.70 25.72
CA GLU A 425 21.26 -41.07 26.22
C GLU A 425 20.15 -41.96 25.66
N GLN A 426 19.00 -41.40 25.31
CA GLN A 426 17.85 -42.15 24.81
C GLN A 426 18.06 -42.58 23.36
N ILE A 427 18.54 -41.67 22.51
CA ILE A 427 18.89 -41.99 21.12
C ILE A 427 20.05 -43.00 21.07
N LYS A 428 21.05 -42.85 21.95
CA LYS A 428 22.16 -43.83 22.05
C LYS A 428 21.66 -45.22 22.48
N LEU A 429 20.75 -45.28 23.44
CA LEU A 429 20.13 -46.52 23.89
C LEU A 429 19.37 -47.22 22.74
N LEU A 430 18.64 -46.46 21.93
CA LEU A 430 17.93 -46.99 20.76
C LEU A 430 18.89 -47.46 19.66
N ASP A 431 19.98 -46.72 19.37
CA ASP A 431 21.01 -47.17 18.43
C ASP A 431 21.62 -48.51 18.90
N GLN A 432 21.92 -48.65 20.19
CA GLN A 432 22.40 -49.90 20.77
C GLN A 432 21.38 -51.04 20.64
N ALA A 433 20.10 -50.77 20.93
CA ALA A 433 19.04 -51.76 20.82
C ALA A 433 18.84 -52.27 19.39
N TYR A 434 18.77 -51.37 18.41
CA TYR A 434 18.62 -51.74 17.01
C TYR A 434 19.87 -52.46 16.46
N ARG A 435 21.08 -52.06 16.88
CA ARG A 435 22.32 -52.78 16.53
C ARG A 435 22.36 -54.18 17.12
N HIS A 436 21.87 -54.36 18.35
CA HIS A 436 21.79 -55.67 18.99
C HIS A 436 20.94 -56.65 18.16
N LEU A 437 19.79 -56.18 17.66
CA LEU A 437 18.92 -57.00 16.83
C LEU A 437 19.56 -57.43 15.49
N LEU A 438 20.57 -56.71 14.99
CA LEU A 438 21.27 -57.02 13.74
C LEU A 438 22.56 -57.83 13.92
N LEU A 439 23.24 -57.71 15.06
CA LEU A 439 24.63 -58.17 15.23
C LEU A 439 24.82 -59.35 16.21
N SER A 440 23.74 -59.92 16.74
CA SER A 440 23.74 -61.02 17.75
C SER A 440 24.86 -60.92 18.81
N PRO A 441 24.76 -60.00 19.79
CA PRO A 441 25.79 -59.77 20.80
C PRO A 441 25.76 -60.76 21.98
N SER A 442 26.74 -60.61 22.88
CA SER A 442 26.95 -61.46 24.06
C SER A 442 25.86 -61.30 25.14
N VAL A 443 25.59 -62.39 25.88
CA VAL A 443 24.48 -62.52 26.85
C VAL A 443 24.52 -61.51 28.01
N GLU A 444 25.70 -60.99 28.37
CA GLU A 444 25.84 -60.05 29.50
C GLU A 444 25.32 -58.63 29.18
N ASP A 445 25.39 -58.19 27.91
CA ASP A 445 24.91 -56.88 27.48
C ASP A 445 23.37 -56.82 27.35
N VAL A 446 22.72 -57.96 27.11
CA VAL A 446 21.26 -58.09 26.88
C VAL A 446 20.46 -57.65 28.10
N THR A 447 20.87 -58.09 29.29
CA THR A 447 20.11 -57.87 30.53
C THR A 447 20.14 -56.40 30.92
N LEU A 448 21.32 -55.76 30.82
CA LEU A 448 21.50 -54.34 31.07
C LEU A 448 20.69 -53.47 30.10
N LEU A 449 20.71 -53.83 28.81
CA LEU A 449 19.99 -53.12 27.76
C LEU A 449 18.47 -53.16 27.99
N LYS A 450 17.92 -54.30 28.41
CA LYS A 450 16.49 -54.45 28.76
C LYS A 450 16.10 -53.59 29.96
N ASP A 451 16.92 -53.57 31.00
CA ASP A 451 16.65 -52.74 32.18
C ASP A 451 16.64 -51.25 31.81
N GLN A 452 17.56 -50.81 30.96
CA GLN A 452 17.61 -49.44 30.44
C GLN A 452 16.39 -49.10 29.58
N LEU A 453 15.95 -50.00 28.69
CA LEU A 453 14.72 -49.81 27.90
C LEU A 453 13.45 -49.77 28.78
N ASN A 454 13.39 -50.58 29.82
CA ASN A 454 12.29 -50.55 30.80
C ASN A 454 12.25 -49.24 31.59
N MET A 455 13.42 -48.70 31.97
CA MET A 455 13.50 -47.37 32.58
C MET A 455 13.06 -46.27 31.61
N LEU A 456 13.47 -46.35 30.34
CA LEU A 456 13.03 -45.42 29.31
C LEU A 456 11.51 -45.45 29.13
N LYS A 457 10.91 -46.65 29.11
CA LYS A 457 9.46 -46.84 29.02
C LYS A 457 8.71 -46.14 30.16
N GLN A 458 9.23 -46.18 31.39
CA GLN A 458 8.62 -45.47 32.52
C GLN A 458 8.69 -43.94 32.39
N SER A 459 9.64 -43.43 31.60
CA SER A 459 9.81 -41.98 31.38
C SER A 459 8.85 -41.40 30.33
N TYR A 460 8.17 -42.24 29.54
CA TYR A 460 7.25 -41.82 28.49
C TYR A 460 5.79 -42.20 28.78
N PRO A 461 4.85 -41.24 28.83
CA PRO A 461 3.43 -41.54 28.99
C PRO A 461 2.74 -41.96 27.67
N SER A 462 3.46 -41.94 26.55
CA SER A 462 2.91 -42.20 25.22
C SER A 462 2.70 -43.70 24.98
N ARG A 463 1.48 -44.07 24.58
CA ARG A 463 1.13 -45.45 24.25
C ARG A 463 1.99 -46.02 23.11
N ASN A 464 2.15 -45.27 22.01
CA ASN A 464 2.91 -45.73 20.85
C ASN A 464 4.39 -45.99 21.17
N VAL A 465 4.98 -45.14 22.02
CA VAL A 465 6.38 -45.29 22.45
C VAL A 465 6.50 -46.52 23.35
N ASN A 466 5.56 -46.71 24.25
CA ASN A 466 5.57 -47.86 25.16
C ASN A 466 5.35 -49.19 24.42
N GLU A 467 4.48 -49.23 23.42
CA GLU A 467 4.28 -50.38 22.53
C GLU A 467 5.57 -50.70 21.76
N LEU A 468 6.21 -49.71 21.13
CA LEU A 468 7.51 -49.90 20.47
C LEU A 468 8.59 -50.45 21.42
N LEU A 469 8.69 -49.91 22.64
CA LEU A 469 9.69 -50.35 23.61
C LEU A 469 9.41 -51.77 24.12
N GLU A 470 8.14 -52.14 24.31
CA GLU A 470 7.74 -53.53 24.62
C GLU A 470 8.13 -54.48 23.49
N ASP A 471 7.80 -54.12 22.25
CA ASP A 471 8.10 -54.92 21.07
C ASP A 471 9.62 -55.07 20.85
N LEU A 472 10.40 -54.01 21.11
CA LEU A 472 11.86 -54.07 21.10
C LEU A 472 12.42 -55.00 22.18
N ILE A 473 11.91 -54.92 23.42
CA ILE A 473 12.34 -55.79 24.51
C ILE A 473 12.04 -57.26 24.18
N LEU A 474 10.85 -57.54 23.65
CA LEU A 474 10.45 -58.88 23.20
C LEU A 474 11.32 -59.37 22.04
N ALA A 475 11.62 -58.52 21.06
CA ALA A 475 12.50 -58.88 19.95
C ALA A 475 13.92 -59.21 20.44
N ILE A 476 14.43 -58.47 21.43
CA ILE A 476 15.73 -58.74 22.08
C ILE A 476 15.68 -60.03 22.95
N GLU A 477 14.51 -60.45 23.43
CA GLU A 477 14.34 -61.75 24.12
C GLU A 477 14.37 -62.95 23.18
N LEU A 478 13.87 -62.77 21.96
CA LEU A 478 13.68 -63.85 21.00
C LEU A 478 14.87 -64.05 20.05
N ASN A 479 15.76 -63.07 19.96
CA ASN A 479 16.95 -63.03 19.10
C ASN A 479 18.20 -63.29 19.92
#